data_AF-A0A3P4AWY9-F1
#
_entry.id   AF-A0A3P4AWY9-F1
#
_cell.length_a   1.000
_cell.length_b   1.000
_cell.length_c   1.000
_cell.angle_alpha   90.00
_cell.angle_beta   90.00
_cell.angle_gamma   90.00
#
_symmetry.space_group_name_H-M   'P 1'
#
loop_
_entity.id
_entity.type
_entity.pdbx_description
1 polymer ?
#
loop_
_entity_poly.entity_id
_entity_poly.type
_entity_poly.pdbx_seq_one_letter_code
_entity_poly.pdbx_strand_id
1 'polypeptide(L)'
;MADFQPVGQATVQSLGILVTPGLKLRTVKDFIAYAKANPGKVNFASSGNGSAQHLAGEAFAKAAGLKMVHVPYKGTGPAMADLLAGRVDVMFSSLVGNMEHVADGRLVLIATTGLKRSPATPQVPTVDESGLKGFEAQTWQAVVAPAGTPPAVVERLNAALLKAGQSPKIIETLAAQGMEVKTSTPAELRELLARETAQYTSILQQAKNTLQ
;
A
#
# COMPACT_ATOMS: atom_id res chain seq x y z
N MET A 1 -20.27 6.49 -5.11
CA MET A 1 -20.76 6.17 -3.75
C MET A 1 -22.27 6.02 -3.66
N ALA A 2 -23.06 6.37 -4.70
CA ALA A 2 -24.51 6.26 -4.65
C ALA A 2 -25.04 4.82 -4.57
N ASP A 3 -24.25 3.84 -5.02
CA ASP A 3 -24.71 2.45 -5.17
C ASP A 3 -24.43 1.55 -3.96
N PHE A 4 -23.71 2.06 -2.94
CA PHE A 4 -23.29 1.27 -1.78
C PHE A 4 -23.46 2.02 -0.46
N GLN A 5 -23.85 1.27 0.58
CA GLN A 5 -23.88 1.72 1.95
C GLN A 5 -22.68 1.15 2.74
N PRO A 6 -21.79 2.00 3.30
CA PRO A 6 -20.64 1.54 4.08
C PRO A 6 -21.07 0.72 5.31
N VAL A 7 -20.42 -0.42 5.56
CA VAL A 7 -20.61 -1.21 6.80
C VAL A 7 -19.43 -1.01 7.74
N GLY A 8 -18.20 -1.16 7.26
CA GLY A 8 -17.00 -0.90 8.05
C GLY A 8 -15.74 -1.41 7.37
N GLN A 9 -14.60 -0.77 7.68
CA GLN A 9 -13.29 -1.30 7.35
C GLN A 9 -13.09 -2.64 8.10
N ALA A 10 -12.36 -3.57 7.50
CA ALA A 10 -12.08 -4.87 8.08
C ALA A 10 -10.58 -5.02 8.38
N THR A 11 -9.75 -4.68 7.41
CA THR A 11 -8.31 -4.90 7.47
C THR A 11 -7.53 -3.77 6.82
N VAL A 12 -6.26 -3.67 7.22
CA VAL A 12 -5.23 -2.94 6.50
C VAL A 12 -4.08 -3.86 6.16
N GLN A 13 -3.36 -3.53 5.09
CA GLN A 13 -2.11 -4.17 4.74
C GLN A 13 -1.11 -3.11 4.32
N SER A 14 -0.03 -3.03 5.10
CA SER A 14 1.15 -2.24 4.77
C SER A 14 1.86 -2.84 3.55
N LEU A 15 2.40 -1.97 2.72
CA LEU A 15 3.24 -2.35 1.59
C LEU A 15 4.71 -2.36 2.05
N GLY A 16 5.51 -3.20 1.41
CA GLY A 16 6.97 -3.13 1.45
C GLY A 16 7.50 -2.28 0.30
N ILE A 17 8.59 -1.55 0.57
CA ILE A 17 9.42 -0.94 -0.46
C ILE A 17 10.48 -1.95 -0.85
N LEU A 18 10.25 -2.62 -1.98
CA LEU A 18 11.16 -3.60 -2.55
C LEU A 18 12.03 -2.91 -3.61
N VAL A 19 13.34 -3.08 -3.50
CA VAL A 19 14.31 -2.53 -4.46
C VAL A 19 15.12 -3.65 -5.09
N THR A 20 15.50 -3.47 -6.36
CA THR A 20 16.43 -4.37 -7.02
C THR A 20 17.82 -4.30 -6.36
N PRO A 21 18.52 -5.43 -6.16
CA PRO A 21 19.83 -5.45 -5.50
C PRO A 21 20.92 -4.71 -6.29
N GLY A 22 20.73 -4.50 -7.60
CA GLY A 22 21.69 -3.80 -8.46
C GLY A 22 21.98 -2.36 -8.02
N LEU A 23 21.03 -1.70 -7.35
CA LEU A 23 21.22 -0.33 -6.82
C LEU A 23 22.04 -0.28 -5.54
N LYS A 24 22.30 -1.43 -4.90
CA LYS A 24 23.06 -1.54 -3.64
C LYS A 24 22.51 -0.67 -2.50
N LEU A 25 21.20 -0.41 -2.52
CA LEU A 25 20.49 0.32 -1.47
C LEU A 25 20.04 -0.63 -0.37
N ARG A 26 20.14 -0.20 0.90
CA ARG A 26 19.70 -1.01 2.05
C ARG A 26 18.75 -0.28 2.98
N THR A 27 18.65 1.04 2.86
CA THR A 27 17.80 1.85 3.72
C THR A 27 17.00 2.87 2.91
N VAL A 28 15.90 3.38 3.49
CA VAL A 28 15.14 4.50 2.92
C VAL A 28 16.01 5.73 2.75
N LYS A 29 16.94 5.97 3.68
CA LYS A 29 17.87 7.11 3.60
C LYS A 29 18.78 7.00 2.37
N ASP A 30 19.36 5.82 2.13
CA ASP A 30 20.18 5.58 0.93
C ASP A 30 19.35 5.76 -0.33
N PHE A 31 18.11 5.25 -0.33
CA PHE A 31 17.20 5.38 -1.47
C PHE A 31 16.85 6.83 -1.78
N ILE A 32 16.49 7.63 -0.77
CA ILE A 32 16.19 9.06 -0.93
C ILE A 32 17.43 9.80 -1.45
N ALA A 33 18.61 9.52 -0.89
CA ALA A 33 19.85 10.15 -1.34
C ALA A 33 20.17 9.81 -2.81
N TYR A 34 20.06 8.53 -3.17
CA TYR A 34 20.26 8.07 -4.54
C TYR A 34 19.28 8.69 -5.53
N ALA A 35 17.98 8.72 -5.19
CA ALA A 35 16.94 9.28 -6.04
C ALA A 35 17.09 10.81 -6.21
N LYS A 36 17.51 11.54 -5.16
CA LYS A 36 17.81 12.97 -5.25
C LYS A 36 19.02 13.26 -6.15
N ALA A 37 20.04 12.41 -6.12
CA ALA A 37 21.20 12.53 -7.01
C ALA A 37 20.88 12.14 -8.47
N ASN A 38 19.79 11.40 -8.70
CA ASN A 38 19.40 10.86 -10.00
C ASN A 38 17.94 11.19 -10.35
N PRO A 39 17.55 12.49 -10.41
CA PRO A 39 16.17 12.88 -10.60
C PRO A 39 15.63 12.38 -11.95
N GLY A 40 14.49 11.69 -11.92
CA GLY A 40 13.85 11.12 -13.11
C GLY A 40 14.51 9.87 -13.68
N LYS A 41 15.49 9.27 -12.99
CA LYS A 41 16.12 8.00 -13.41
C LYS A 41 15.63 6.78 -12.63
N VAL A 42 15.03 6.97 -11.46
CA VAL A 42 14.45 5.89 -10.66
C VAL A 42 13.08 5.54 -11.21
N ASN A 43 12.93 4.31 -11.69
CA ASN A 43 11.69 3.75 -12.19
C ASN A 43 10.99 2.92 -11.10
N PHE A 44 9.73 3.21 -10.81
CA PHE A 44 8.93 2.37 -9.92
C PHE A 44 7.79 1.70 -10.66
N ALA A 45 7.62 0.41 -10.42
CA ALA A 45 6.61 -0.41 -11.09
C ALA A 45 5.32 -0.50 -10.28
N SER A 46 4.20 -0.64 -10.99
CA SER A 46 2.89 -0.96 -10.39
C SER A 46 2.11 -1.93 -11.28
N SER A 47 1.05 -2.51 -10.71
CA SER A 47 0.03 -3.28 -11.42
C SER A 47 -0.87 -2.46 -12.36
N GLY A 48 -0.60 -1.16 -12.53
CA GLY A 48 -1.34 -0.28 -13.45
C GLY A 48 -1.61 1.10 -12.85
N ASN A 49 -2.12 2.00 -13.69
CA ASN A 49 -2.53 3.34 -13.28
C ASN A 49 -3.67 3.27 -12.29
N GLY A 50 -3.52 3.99 -11.17
CA GLY A 50 -4.51 4.03 -10.08
C GLY A 50 -4.48 2.84 -9.13
N SER A 51 -3.60 1.86 -9.33
CA SER A 51 -3.42 0.78 -8.35
C SER A 51 -2.81 1.31 -7.05
N ALA A 52 -3.01 0.59 -5.94
CA ALA A 52 -2.44 0.98 -4.65
C ALA A 52 -0.92 1.17 -4.69
N GLN A 53 -0.23 0.37 -5.51
CA GLN A 53 1.22 0.42 -5.69
C GLN A 53 1.64 1.70 -6.42
N HIS A 54 0.87 2.11 -7.44
CA HIS A 54 1.07 3.39 -8.11
C HIS A 54 0.94 4.55 -7.12
N LEU A 55 -0.15 4.57 -6.35
CA LEU A 55 -0.38 5.65 -5.40
C LEU A 55 0.65 5.70 -4.28
N ALA A 56 1.07 4.55 -3.76
CA ALA A 56 2.09 4.48 -2.72
C ALA A 56 3.43 5.03 -3.21
N GLY A 57 3.81 4.73 -4.46
CA GLY A 57 5.00 5.29 -5.10
C GLY A 57 4.92 6.80 -5.27
N GLU A 58 3.81 7.32 -5.77
CA GLU A 58 3.58 8.77 -5.92
C GLU A 58 3.55 9.50 -4.57
N ALA A 59 2.88 8.93 -3.57
CA ALA A 59 2.82 9.48 -2.23
C ALA A 59 4.22 9.53 -1.59
N PHE A 60 5.00 8.45 -1.74
CA PHE A 60 6.39 8.40 -1.26
C PHE A 60 7.26 9.44 -1.98
N ALA A 61 7.17 9.51 -3.30
CA ALA A 61 7.91 10.49 -4.11
C ALA A 61 7.62 11.92 -3.63
N LYS A 62 6.33 12.25 -3.46
CA LYS A 62 5.89 13.55 -2.98
C LYS A 62 6.39 13.87 -1.58
N ALA A 63 6.24 12.93 -0.64
CA ALA A 63 6.67 13.12 0.75
C ALA A 63 8.20 13.29 0.87
N ALA A 64 8.96 12.59 0.04
CA ALA A 64 10.43 12.65 0.03
C ALA A 64 11.01 13.76 -0.87
N GLY A 65 10.17 14.46 -1.65
CA GLY A 65 10.60 15.46 -2.63
C GLY A 65 11.43 14.85 -3.77
N LEU A 66 11.00 13.70 -4.29
CA LEU A 66 11.69 12.94 -5.33
C LEU A 66 10.97 13.06 -6.67
N LYS A 67 11.75 13.01 -7.75
CA LYS A 67 11.23 12.81 -9.10
C LYS A 67 11.53 11.36 -9.52
N MET A 68 10.51 10.53 -9.50
CA MET A 68 10.56 9.14 -9.96
C MET A 68 9.70 8.98 -11.23
N VAL A 69 9.96 7.92 -11.99
CA VAL A 69 9.20 7.58 -13.20
C VAL A 69 8.33 6.37 -12.91
N HIS A 70 7.02 6.52 -13.09
CA HIS A 70 6.07 5.42 -12.96
C HIS A 70 6.08 4.54 -14.22
N VAL A 71 6.22 3.23 -14.03
CA VAL A 71 6.11 2.23 -15.11
C VAL A 71 4.88 1.35 -14.83
N PRO A 72 3.73 1.59 -15.50
CA PRO A 72 2.52 0.81 -15.30
C PRO A 72 2.57 -0.53 -16.05
N TYR A 73 2.26 -1.62 -15.36
CA TYR A 73 2.08 -2.95 -15.96
C TYR A 73 0.60 -3.36 -15.98
N LYS A 74 0.29 -4.43 -16.69
CA LYS A 74 -1.04 -5.08 -16.67
C LYS A 74 -1.13 -6.11 -15.52
N GLY A 75 -0.92 -5.66 -14.29
CA GLY A 75 -0.94 -6.52 -13.08
C GLY A 75 0.42 -6.68 -12.38
N THR A 76 0.38 -7.22 -11.17
CA THR A 76 1.55 -7.37 -10.28
C THR A 76 2.58 -8.36 -10.79
N GLY A 77 2.16 -9.44 -11.47
CA GLY A 77 3.06 -10.49 -11.97
C GLY A 77 4.13 -9.96 -12.94
N PRO A 78 3.74 -9.32 -14.06
CA PRO A 78 4.70 -8.72 -14.99
C PRO A 78 5.59 -7.65 -14.34
N ALA A 79 5.04 -6.81 -13.45
CA ALA A 79 5.82 -5.81 -12.71
C ALA A 79 6.91 -6.45 -11.83
N MET A 80 6.56 -7.52 -11.09
CA MET A 80 7.49 -8.23 -10.23
C MET A 80 8.60 -8.94 -11.03
N ALA A 81 8.25 -9.53 -12.18
CA ALA A 81 9.22 -10.16 -13.06
C ALA A 81 10.30 -9.17 -13.54
N ASP A 82 9.90 -7.96 -13.93
CA ASP A 82 10.84 -6.92 -14.35
C ASP A 82 11.65 -6.33 -13.19
N LEU A 83 11.09 -6.25 -11.98
CA LEU A 83 11.82 -5.86 -10.78
C LEU A 83 12.93 -6.88 -10.44
N LEU A 84 12.58 -8.18 -10.47
CA LEU A 84 13.52 -9.28 -10.26
C LEU A 84 14.62 -9.31 -11.33
N ALA A 85 14.29 -8.93 -12.57
CA ALA A 85 15.26 -8.81 -13.66
C ALA A 85 16.08 -7.51 -13.61
N GLY A 86 15.76 -6.57 -12.69
CA GLY A 86 16.44 -5.27 -12.59
C GLY A 86 16.12 -4.31 -13.73
N ARG A 87 15.00 -4.50 -14.44
CA ARG A 87 14.52 -3.58 -15.49
C ARG A 87 13.78 -2.37 -14.93
N VAL A 88 13.26 -2.51 -13.71
CA VAL A 88 12.70 -1.44 -12.89
C VAL A 88 13.38 -1.47 -11.53
N ASP A 89 13.43 -0.32 -10.87
CA ASP A 89 14.28 -0.13 -9.70
C ASP A 89 13.57 -0.49 -8.40
N VAL A 90 12.30 -0.10 -8.29
CA VAL A 90 11.54 -0.14 -7.05
C VAL A 90 10.11 -0.60 -7.30
N MET A 91 9.54 -1.28 -6.31
CA MET A 91 8.11 -1.59 -6.29
C MET A 91 7.57 -1.48 -4.86
N PHE A 92 6.40 -0.85 -4.75
CA PHE A 92 5.62 -0.84 -3.52
C PHE A 92 4.66 -2.03 -3.62
N SER A 93 4.79 -3.04 -2.77
CA SER A 93 4.04 -4.29 -2.94
C SER A 93 3.70 -4.96 -1.62
N SER A 94 2.73 -5.88 -1.63
CA SER A 94 2.46 -6.73 -0.46
C SER A 94 3.73 -7.51 -0.07
N LEU A 95 3.95 -7.74 1.21
CA LEU A 95 5.08 -8.56 1.67
C LEU A 95 4.83 -10.04 1.40
N VAL A 96 3.58 -10.48 1.54
CA VAL A 96 3.19 -11.87 1.32
C VAL A 96 3.45 -12.28 -0.13
N GLY A 97 4.08 -13.44 -0.30
CA GLY A 97 4.56 -13.96 -1.57
C GLY A 97 5.90 -13.38 -2.04
N ASN A 98 6.31 -12.19 -1.57
CA ASN A 98 7.56 -11.56 -2.00
C ASN A 98 8.72 -11.80 -1.03
N MET A 99 8.45 -12.25 0.20
CA MET A 99 9.50 -12.50 1.21
C MET A 99 10.49 -13.60 0.81
N GLU A 100 10.10 -14.56 -0.03
CA GLU A 100 11.03 -15.57 -0.54
C GLU A 100 12.14 -14.94 -1.40
N HIS A 101 11.78 -13.97 -2.25
CA HIS A 101 12.72 -13.19 -3.06
C HIS A 101 13.62 -12.28 -2.21
N VAL A 102 13.15 -11.86 -1.04
CA VAL A 102 13.97 -11.10 -0.08
C VAL A 102 14.93 -12.04 0.64
N ALA A 103 14.47 -13.24 1.02
CA ALA A 103 15.27 -14.22 1.76
C ALA A 103 16.44 -14.76 0.92
N ASP A 104 16.25 -14.95 -0.39
CA ASP A 104 17.31 -15.41 -1.31
C ASP A 104 18.14 -14.26 -1.93
N GLY A 105 17.86 -13.00 -1.54
CA GLY A 105 18.62 -11.82 -1.94
C GLY A 105 18.33 -11.30 -3.35
N ARG A 106 17.33 -11.84 -4.06
CA ARG A 106 16.89 -11.32 -5.37
C ARG A 106 16.21 -9.96 -5.26
N LEU A 107 15.66 -9.61 -4.10
CA LEU A 107 15.13 -8.29 -3.76
C LEU A 107 15.65 -7.82 -2.41
N VAL A 108 15.67 -6.51 -2.20
CA VAL A 108 15.97 -5.91 -0.90
C VAL A 108 14.72 -5.18 -0.40
N LEU A 109 14.22 -5.58 0.76
CA LEU A 109 13.14 -4.89 1.47
C LEU A 109 13.74 -3.82 2.38
N ILE A 110 13.55 -2.53 2.03
CA ILE A 110 14.21 -1.42 2.74
C ILE A 110 13.35 -0.77 3.82
N ALA A 111 12.02 -0.86 3.70
CA ALA A 111 11.06 -0.42 4.72
C ALA A 111 9.64 -0.94 4.44
N THR A 112 8.78 -0.85 5.46
CA THR A 112 7.33 -0.99 5.32
C THR A 112 6.60 0.35 5.47
N THR A 113 5.43 0.48 4.85
CA THR A 113 4.69 1.74 4.76
C THR A 113 3.61 1.93 5.82
N GLY A 114 3.50 1.05 6.81
CA GLY A 114 2.62 1.24 7.97
C GLY A 114 3.29 2.10 9.05
N LEU A 115 2.50 2.69 9.95
CA LEU A 115 3.03 3.46 11.09
C LEU A 115 3.68 2.57 12.18
N LYS A 116 3.40 1.27 12.17
CA LYS A 116 4.01 0.28 13.06
C LYS A 116 4.71 -0.79 12.24
N ARG A 117 5.75 -1.39 12.80
CA ARG A 117 6.45 -2.50 12.17
C ARG A 117 5.53 -3.71 12.04
N SER A 118 5.61 -4.36 10.88
CA SER A 118 4.89 -5.61 10.65
C SER A 118 5.46 -6.72 11.55
N PRO A 119 4.62 -7.49 12.25
CA PRO A 119 5.05 -8.69 12.98
C PRO A 119 5.71 -9.75 12.08
N ALA A 120 5.41 -9.75 10.78
CA ALA A 120 6.02 -10.67 9.81
C ALA A 120 7.46 -10.27 9.44
N THR A 121 7.83 -9.01 9.64
CA THR A 121 9.17 -8.46 9.36
C THR A 121 9.61 -7.47 10.43
N PRO A 122 9.72 -7.89 11.71
CA PRO A 122 9.96 -6.98 12.84
C PRO A 122 11.32 -6.27 12.79
N GLN A 123 12.28 -6.84 12.06
CA GLN A 123 13.59 -6.27 11.80
C GLN A 123 13.57 -5.12 10.77
N VAL A 124 12.53 -5.06 9.92
CA VAL A 124 12.41 -4.06 8.86
C VAL A 124 11.77 -2.80 9.45
N PRO A 125 12.40 -1.62 9.30
CA PRO A 125 11.84 -0.38 9.83
C PRO A 125 10.63 0.08 9.02
N THR A 126 9.83 0.95 9.63
CA THR A 126 8.81 1.67 8.87
C THR A 126 9.42 2.87 8.13
N VAL A 127 8.72 3.40 7.13
CA VAL A 127 9.10 4.66 6.50
C VAL A 127 9.04 5.84 7.49
N ASP A 128 8.08 5.82 8.43
CA ASP A 128 8.00 6.78 9.55
C ASP A 128 9.29 6.76 10.39
N GLU A 129 9.75 5.58 10.77
CA GLU A 129 11.00 5.40 11.53
C GLU A 129 12.23 5.80 10.70
N SER A 130 12.14 5.74 9.38
CA SER A 130 13.28 5.92 8.46
C SER A 130 13.43 7.35 7.92
N GLY A 131 12.73 8.33 8.49
CA GLY A 131 12.97 9.75 8.25
C GLY A 131 11.86 10.51 7.53
N LEU A 132 10.75 9.86 7.17
CA LEU A 132 9.55 10.54 6.65
C LEU A 132 8.42 10.42 7.67
N LYS A 133 8.45 11.30 8.69
CA LYS A 133 7.50 11.24 9.81
C LYS A 133 6.05 11.41 9.35
N GLY A 134 5.16 10.58 9.89
CA GLY A 134 3.75 10.49 9.55
C GLY A 134 3.47 9.83 8.20
N PHE A 135 4.49 9.34 7.49
CA PHE A 135 4.25 8.65 6.23
C PHE A 135 3.56 7.31 6.46
N GLU A 136 2.37 7.18 5.87
CA GLU A 136 1.61 5.95 5.84
C GLU A 136 1.04 5.74 4.43
N ALA A 137 1.19 4.52 3.91
CA ALA A 137 0.54 4.10 2.68
C ALA A 137 0.11 2.64 2.83
N GLN A 138 -1.16 2.41 3.14
CA GLN A 138 -1.71 1.08 3.35
C GLN A 138 -2.79 0.79 2.33
N THR A 139 -2.94 -0.49 1.99
CA THR A 139 -4.17 -0.99 1.38
C THR A 139 -5.15 -1.36 2.46
N TRP A 140 -6.44 -1.35 2.13
CA TRP A 140 -7.48 -1.73 3.08
C TRP A 140 -8.59 -2.51 2.39
N GLN A 141 -9.28 -3.32 3.18
CA GLN A 141 -10.48 -4.05 2.76
C GLN A 141 -11.63 -3.61 3.66
N ALA A 142 -12.81 -3.54 3.06
CA ALA A 142 -14.01 -3.08 3.73
C ALA A 142 -15.22 -3.92 3.34
N VAL A 143 -16.21 -3.95 4.24
CA VAL A 143 -17.54 -4.48 3.96
C VAL A 143 -18.46 -3.33 3.58
N VAL A 144 -19.21 -3.53 2.51
CA VAL A 144 -20.27 -2.62 2.05
C VAL A 144 -21.54 -3.42 1.77
N ALA A 145 -22.68 -2.76 1.87
CA ALA A 145 -23.99 -3.31 1.52
C ALA A 145 -24.57 -2.55 0.32
N PRO A 146 -25.58 -3.10 -0.39
CA PRO A 146 -26.28 -2.37 -1.44
C PRO A 146 -26.87 -1.04 -0.92
N ALA A 147 -26.97 -0.05 -1.80
CA ALA A 147 -27.70 1.19 -1.50
C ALA A 147 -29.12 0.90 -1.02
N GLY A 148 -29.60 1.70 -0.06
CA GLY A 148 -30.93 1.54 0.54
C GLY A 148 -31.03 0.45 1.62
N THR A 149 -29.96 -0.28 1.92
CA THR A 149 -29.95 -1.24 3.04
C THR A 149 -30.35 -0.52 4.34
N PRO A 150 -31.37 -1.01 5.10
CA PRO A 150 -31.85 -0.33 6.30
C PRO A 150 -30.75 -0.10 7.35
N PRO A 151 -30.74 1.04 8.06
CA PRO A 151 -29.72 1.35 9.07
C PRO A 151 -29.51 0.25 10.11
N ALA A 152 -30.59 -0.33 10.63
CA ALA A 152 -30.52 -1.43 11.62
C ALA A 152 -29.81 -2.68 11.08
N VAL A 153 -29.90 -2.96 9.77
CA VAL A 153 -29.17 -4.08 9.14
C VAL A 153 -27.68 -3.76 9.04
N VAL A 154 -27.33 -2.52 8.65
CA VAL A 154 -25.95 -2.05 8.58
C VAL A 154 -25.28 -2.11 9.97
N GLU A 155 -25.99 -1.66 11.00
CA GLU A 155 -25.52 -1.70 12.40
C GLU A 155 -25.29 -3.14 12.86
N ARG A 156 -26.21 -4.06 12.55
CA ARG A 156 -26.04 -5.48 12.88
C ARG A 156 -24.84 -6.11 12.18
N LEU A 157 -24.62 -5.79 10.89
CA LEU A 157 -23.45 -6.26 10.15
C LEU A 157 -22.16 -5.66 10.70
N ASN A 158 -22.15 -4.37 11.05
CA ASN A 158 -21.00 -3.74 11.67
C ASN A 158 -20.67 -4.36 13.03
N ALA A 159 -21.66 -4.60 13.88
CA ALA A 159 -21.47 -5.28 15.16
C ALA A 159 -20.86 -6.68 14.99
N ALA A 160 -21.31 -7.43 13.98
CA ALA A 160 -20.73 -8.73 13.65
C ALA A 160 -19.27 -8.62 13.16
N LEU A 161 -18.96 -7.61 12.34
CA LEU A 161 -17.61 -7.32 11.86
C LEU A 161 -16.66 -6.96 13.02
N LEU A 162 -17.10 -6.09 13.94
CA LEU A 162 -16.35 -5.73 15.14
C LEU A 162 -16.06 -6.96 16.01
N LYS A 163 -17.07 -7.80 16.23
CA LYS A 163 -16.92 -9.05 16.99
C LYS A 163 -15.94 -10.02 16.32
N ALA A 164 -16.01 -10.16 14.99
CA ALA A 164 -15.09 -10.98 14.23
C ALA A 164 -13.65 -10.47 14.34
N GLY A 165 -13.44 -9.16 14.29
CA GLY A 165 -12.13 -8.53 14.44
C GLY A 165 -11.46 -8.78 15.80
N GLN A 166 -12.23 -9.15 16.82
CA GLN A 166 -11.70 -9.50 18.15
C GLN A 166 -11.33 -11.00 18.28
N SER A 167 -11.61 -11.83 17.27
CA SER A 167 -11.31 -13.25 17.32
C SER A 167 -9.80 -13.51 17.15
N PRO A 168 -9.13 -14.17 18.11
CA PRO A 168 -7.70 -14.50 17.98
C PRO A 168 -7.40 -15.30 16.71
N LYS A 169 -8.25 -16.28 16.38
CA LYS A 169 -8.13 -17.09 15.15
C LYS A 169 -8.14 -16.22 13.90
N ILE A 170 -9.01 -15.22 13.82
CA ILE A 170 -9.10 -14.31 12.67
C ILE A 170 -7.86 -13.41 12.62
N ILE A 171 -7.45 -12.85 13.76
CA ILE A 171 -6.25 -12.02 13.88
C ILE A 171 -5.02 -12.80 13.41
N GLU A 172 -4.81 -14.01 13.91
CA GLU A 172 -3.68 -14.87 13.53
C GLU A 172 -3.70 -15.26 12.05
N THR A 173 -4.88 -15.61 11.52
CA THR A 173 -5.04 -16.01 10.11
C THR A 173 -4.73 -14.85 9.16
N LEU A 174 -5.17 -13.63 9.51
CA LEU A 174 -4.90 -12.42 8.73
C LEU A 174 -3.44 -11.97 8.87
N ALA A 175 -2.88 -12.08 10.08
CA ALA A 175 -1.47 -11.76 10.33
C ALA A 175 -0.53 -12.69 9.54
N ALA A 176 -0.86 -13.97 9.42
CA ALA A 176 -0.14 -14.93 8.56
C ALA A 176 -0.17 -14.52 7.06
N GLN A 177 -1.17 -13.73 6.66
CA GLN A 177 -1.31 -13.13 5.33
C GLN A 177 -0.83 -11.67 5.29
N GLY A 178 -0.11 -11.20 6.31
CA GLY A 178 0.44 -9.84 6.38
C GLY A 178 -0.62 -8.75 6.42
N MET A 179 -1.83 -9.08 6.86
CA MET A 179 -2.92 -8.15 7.09
C MET A 179 -3.09 -7.90 8.59
N GLU A 180 -3.42 -6.68 8.97
CA GLU A 180 -3.82 -6.32 10.32
C GLU A 180 -5.33 -6.09 10.36
N VAL A 181 -5.97 -6.59 11.42
CA VAL A 181 -7.36 -6.25 11.68
C VAL A 181 -7.45 -4.78 12.06
N LYS A 182 -8.22 -4.03 11.28
CA LYS A 182 -8.55 -2.63 11.55
C LYS A 182 -10.02 -2.42 11.23
N THR A 183 -10.85 -2.63 12.25
CA THR A 183 -12.29 -2.46 12.10
C THR A 183 -12.70 -1.02 12.34
N SER A 184 -13.67 -0.53 11.57
CA SER A 184 -14.23 0.81 11.74
C SER A 184 -15.75 0.78 11.91
N THR A 185 -16.32 1.90 12.31
CA THR A 185 -17.75 2.20 12.17
C THR A 185 -18.11 2.46 10.70
N PRO A 186 -19.41 2.42 10.34
CA PRO A 186 -19.89 2.84 9.02
C PRO A 186 -19.52 4.28 8.66
N ALA A 187 -19.55 5.18 9.65
CA ALA A 187 -19.25 6.61 9.46
C ALA A 187 -17.77 6.83 9.12
N GLU A 188 -16.86 6.22 9.88
CA GLU A 188 -15.42 6.29 9.63
C GLU A 188 -15.06 5.71 8.24
N LEU A 189 -15.69 4.60 7.84
CA LEU A 189 -15.48 4.06 6.49
C LEU A 189 -15.99 5.04 5.41
N ARG A 190 -17.13 5.70 5.64
CA ARG A 190 -17.64 6.70 4.70
C ARG A 190 -16.66 7.86 4.52
N GLU A 191 -16.06 8.33 5.61
CA GLU A 191 -15.03 9.36 5.54
C GLU A 191 -13.76 8.89 4.84
N LEU A 192 -13.31 7.66 5.13
CA LEU A 192 -12.17 7.06 4.45
C LEU A 192 -12.40 7.02 2.93
N LEU A 193 -13.56 6.51 2.51
CA LEU A 193 -13.95 6.45 1.10
C LEU A 193 -13.99 7.83 0.44
N ALA A 194 -14.49 8.86 1.14
CA ALA A 194 -14.53 10.23 0.63
C ALA A 194 -13.12 10.81 0.45
N ARG A 195 -12.25 10.66 1.45
CA ARG A 195 -10.84 11.10 1.41
C ARG A 195 -10.08 10.42 0.27
N GLU A 196 -10.19 9.10 0.20
CA GLU A 196 -9.56 8.28 -0.84
C GLU A 196 -10.07 8.70 -2.23
N THR A 197 -11.38 8.79 -2.43
CA THR A 197 -11.96 9.19 -3.74
C THR A 197 -11.43 10.54 -4.22
N ALA A 198 -11.28 11.51 -3.32
CA ALA A 198 -10.69 12.81 -3.66
C ALA A 198 -9.21 12.67 -4.07
N GLN A 199 -8.43 11.88 -3.33
CA GLN A 199 -7.03 11.60 -3.64
C GLN A 199 -6.86 10.87 -4.98
N TYR A 200 -7.61 9.79 -5.22
CA TYR A 200 -7.60 9.05 -6.48
C TYR A 200 -7.97 9.95 -7.66
N THR A 201 -9.00 10.79 -7.51
CA THR A 201 -9.44 11.71 -8.57
C THR A 201 -8.33 12.68 -8.95
N SER A 202 -7.65 13.25 -7.95
CA SER A 202 -6.53 14.17 -8.16
C SER A 202 -5.37 13.50 -8.90
N ILE A 203 -4.99 12.28 -8.48
CA ILE A 203 -3.88 11.54 -9.10
C ILE A 203 -4.23 11.11 -10.53
N LEU A 204 -5.47 10.66 -10.79
CA LEU A 204 -5.92 10.31 -12.14
C LEU A 204 -5.96 11.52 -13.07
N GLN A 205 -6.34 12.69 -12.57
CA GLN A 205 -6.30 13.94 -13.36
C GLN A 205 -4.85 14.33 -13.70
N GLN A 206 -3.92 14.19 -12.75
CA GLN A 206 -2.50 14.43 -13.01
C GLN A 206 -1.94 13.44 -14.04
N ALA A 207 -2.26 12.14 -13.92
CA ALA A 207 -1.81 11.12 -14.86
C ALA A 207 -2.40 11.30 -16.27
N LYS A 208 -3.63 11.80 -16.39
CA LYS A 208 -4.21 12.17 -17.69
C LYS A 208 -3.48 13.35 -18.34
N ASN A 209 -2.94 14.28 -17.54
CA ASN A 209 -2.19 15.42 -18.05
C ASN A 209 -0.76 15.05 -18.53
N THR A 210 -0.25 13.87 -18.17
CA THR A 210 1.04 13.33 -18.63
C THR A 210 0.93 12.34 -19.80
N LEU A 211 -0.29 12.11 -20.33
CA LEU A 211 -0.57 11.26 -21.48
C LEU A 211 -0.92 12.04 -22.77
N GLN A 212 -0.43 13.27 -22.92
CA GLN A 212 -0.41 13.96 -24.21
C GLN A 212 0.92 13.74 -24.93
#